data_AF-A0AAF0M0W3-F1
#
_entry.id   AF-A0AAF0M0W3-F1
#
_cell.length_a   1.000
_cell.length_b   1.000
_cell.length_c   1.000
_cell.angle_alpha   90.00
_cell.angle_beta   90.00
_cell.angle_gamma   90.00
#
_symmetry.space_group_name_H-M   'P 1'
#
loop_
_entity.id
_entity.type
_entity.pdbx_description
1 polymer ?
#
loop_
_entity_poly.entity_id
_entity_poly.type
_entity_poly.pdbx_seq_one_letter_code
_entity_poly.pdbx_strand_id
1 'polypeptide(L)'
;MTSTQRFRRYANWMKGRPHIDGHALKNRHITSLITAVCKCGARSDKPLSYHRRVQWQNKHLTQVMFQRNNPGDVGVAIVRMTGITYRQLDHWARKGYLPNHSQGSGTSRHWSADAPFIAAEMVRLIGIGFTPEAAAQIARRVVEEPSLEDRYHVGNGVEIQLTNWDAARAARKKTAA
;
A
#
# COMPACT_ATOMS: atom_id res chain seq x y z
N MET A 1 24.54 22.12 16.54
CA MET A 1 23.45 21.88 15.56
C MET A 1 22.14 21.73 16.32
N THR A 2 21.18 22.62 16.12
CA THR A 2 19.92 22.60 16.86
C THR A 2 18.96 21.53 16.32
N SER A 3 18.03 21.05 17.16
CA SER A 3 16.98 20.08 16.79
C SER A 3 16.25 20.50 15.51
N THR A 4 15.95 21.79 15.39
CA THR A 4 15.25 22.41 14.27
C THR A 4 16.06 22.37 12.96
N GLN A 5 17.39 22.50 13.03
CA GLN A 5 18.28 22.38 11.86
C GLN A 5 18.36 20.94 11.34
N ARG A 6 18.31 19.93 12.23
CA ARG A 6 18.24 18.52 11.82
C ARG A 6 16.92 18.20 11.12
N PHE A 7 15.81 18.75 11.61
CA PHE A 7 14.48 18.53 11.04
C PHE A 7 14.35 19.14 9.63
N ARG A 8 14.82 20.39 9.42
CA ARG A 8 14.81 21.03 8.09
C ARG A 8 15.69 20.31 7.07
N ARG A 9 16.89 19.86 7.48
CA ARG A 9 17.80 19.11 6.59
C ARG A 9 17.22 17.74 6.23
N TYR A 10 16.54 17.10 7.18
CA TYR A 10 15.83 15.85 6.96
C TYR A 10 14.62 16.01 6.02
N ALA A 11 13.80 17.04 6.22
CA ALA A 11 12.66 17.33 5.36
C ALA A 11 13.07 17.65 3.91
N ASN A 12 14.15 18.43 3.73
CA ASN A 12 14.68 18.71 2.39
C ASN A 12 15.33 17.49 1.73
N TRP A 13 15.92 16.57 2.49
CA TRP A 13 16.42 15.29 1.98
C TRP A 13 15.29 14.34 1.51
N MET A 14 14.07 14.53 2.02
CA MET A 14 12.89 13.74 1.63
C MET A 14 12.18 14.27 0.37
N LYS A 15 12.40 15.53 -0.03
CA LYS A 15 11.66 16.21 -1.12
C LYS A 15 11.94 15.72 -2.55
N GLY A 16 12.78 14.71 -2.74
CA GLY A 16 13.12 14.17 -4.07
C GLY A 16 13.29 12.65 -4.12
N ARG A 17 12.91 11.94 -3.05
CA ARG A 17 12.85 10.47 -3.10
C ARG A 17 11.46 10.07 -3.58
N PRO A 18 11.32 9.07 -4.47
CA PRO A 18 10.03 8.49 -4.77
C PRO A 18 9.40 8.06 -3.45
N HIS A 19 8.38 8.79 -3.03
CA HIS A 19 7.58 8.47 -1.88
C HIS A 19 6.84 7.20 -2.27
N ILE A 20 7.32 6.04 -1.84
CA ILE A 20 6.54 4.82 -2.01
C ILE A 20 5.45 4.89 -0.96
N ASP A 21 4.35 5.52 -1.38
CA ASP A 21 3.12 5.60 -0.64
C ASP A 21 2.74 4.20 -0.16
N GLY A 22 2.47 4.09 1.15
CA GLY A 22 2.16 2.81 1.80
C GLY A 22 3.34 2.05 2.44
N HIS A 23 4.60 2.51 2.33
CA HIS A 23 5.75 1.79 2.90
C HIS A 23 6.53 2.55 4.01
N ALA A 24 5.81 3.32 4.83
CA ALA A 24 6.36 4.01 6.00
C ALA A 24 6.48 3.11 7.26
N LEU A 25 7.41 3.38 8.18
CA LEU A 25 7.39 2.80 9.53
C LEU A 25 6.14 3.28 10.31
N LYS A 26 5.27 2.39 10.78
CA LYS A 26 4.09 2.74 11.60
C LYS A 26 4.49 3.35 12.96
N ASN A 27 5.56 2.85 13.56
CA ASN A 27 5.99 3.22 14.92
C ASN A 27 7.29 4.03 14.91
N ARG A 28 7.41 5.00 14.01
CA ARG A 28 8.65 5.72 13.78
C ARG A 28 9.15 6.50 15.01
N HIS A 29 8.23 7.03 15.81
CA HIS A 29 8.54 7.90 16.95
C HIS A 29 8.91 7.15 18.24
N ILE A 30 8.64 5.85 18.30
CA ILE A 30 8.96 5.04 19.47
C ILE A 30 10.48 4.82 19.48
N THR A 31 11.16 5.10 20.59
CA THR A 31 12.63 4.96 20.72
C THR A 31 13.05 3.63 21.36
N SER A 32 12.13 2.92 22.01
CA SER A 32 12.37 1.61 22.61
C SER A 32 12.61 0.50 21.59
N LEU A 33 13.16 -0.62 22.05
CA LEU A 33 13.32 -1.83 21.25
C LEU A 33 11.94 -2.42 20.95
N ILE A 34 11.49 -2.25 19.72
CA ILE A 34 10.22 -2.81 19.23
C ILE A 34 10.40 -3.40 17.84
N THR A 35 9.51 -4.31 17.47
CA THR A 35 9.44 -4.83 16.12
C THR A 35 9.16 -3.69 15.13
N ALA A 36 9.95 -3.61 14.06
CA ALA A 36 9.65 -2.70 12.97
C ALA A 36 8.38 -3.19 12.26
N VAL A 37 7.47 -2.28 11.96
CA VAL A 37 6.25 -2.56 11.19
C VAL A 37 6.13 -1.54 10.08
N CYS A 38 6.12 -2.02 8.84
CA CYS A 38 5.85 -1.19 7.67
C CYS A 38 4.33 -0.95 7.54
N LYS A 39 3.93 0.15 6.90
CA LYS A 39 2.52 0.47 6.61
C LYS A 39 1.84 -0.66 5.83
N CYS A 40 2.56 -1.30 4.91
CA CYS A 40 2.13 -2.49 4.16
C CYS A 40 1.98 -3.78 4.99
N GLY A 41 2.23 -3.76 6.30
CA GLY A 41 2.08 -4.90 7.20
C GLY A 41 3.32 -5.77 7.42
N ALA A 42 4.38 -5.59 6.61
CA ALA A 42 5.66 -6.30 6.80
C ALA A 42 6.27 -6.01 8.17
N ARG A 43 6.91 -7.02 8.78
CA ARG A 43 7.47 -6.95 10.14
C ARG A 43 8.93 -7.41 10.15
N SER A 44 9.73 -6.88 11.06
CA SER A 44 11.06 -7.44 11.35
C SER A 44 10.94 -8.70 12.21
N ASP A 45 11.85 -9.66 12.05
CA ASP A 45 11.80 -10.93 12.80
C ASP A 45 12.10 -10.76 14.28
N LYS A 46 12.76 -9.67 14.65
CA LYS A 46 13.15 -9.34 16.02
C LYS A 46 12.91 -7.87 16.35
N PRO A 47 12.83 -7.50 17.64
CA PRO A 47 12.83 -6.10 18.07
C PRO A 47 14.12 -5.40 17.64
N LEU A 48 13.99 -4.16 17.18
CA LEU A 48 15.10 -3.39 16.63
C LEU A 48 15.20 -2.02 17.30
N SER A 49 16.44 -1.54 17.49
CA SER A 49 16.70 -0.16 17.90
C SER A 49 16.20 0.81 16.83
N TYR A 50 16.00 2.09 17.18
CA TYR A 50 15.51 3.10 16.25
C TYR A 50 16.31 3.13 14.93
N HIS A 51 17.64 3.19 15.00
CA HIS A 51 18.50 3.21 13.81
C HIS A 51 18.35 1.93 12.97
N ARG A 52 18.27 0.76 13.61
CA ARG A 52 18.05 -0.51 12.92
C ARG A 52 16.66 -0.60 12.28
N ARG A 53 15.62 0.01 12.87
CA ARG A 53 14.28 0.09 12.24
C ARG A 53 14.30 0.94 10.97
N VAL A 54 14.99 2.09 10.98
CA VAL A 54 15.16 2.92 9.79
C VAL A 54 15.92 2.16 8.69
N GLN A 55 17.01 1.46 9.05
CA GLN A 55 17.74 0.61 8.09
C GLN A 55 16.87 -0.52 7.52
N TRP A 56 16.11 -1.19 8.38
CA TRP A 56 15.17 -2.23 7.97
C TRP A 56 14.11 -1.68 7.01
N GLN A 57 13.56 -0.50 7.29
CA GLN A 57 12.58 0.15 6.42
C GLN A 57 13.19 0.49 5.06
N ASN A 58 14.40 1.04 5.03
CA ASN A 58 15.09 1.34 3.77
C ASN A 58 15.36 0.07 2.97
N LYS A 59 15.82 -1.01 3.62
CA LYS A 59 16.02 -2.32 2.97
C LYS A 59 14.71 -2.87 2.41
N HIS A 60 13.63 -2.81 3.20
CA HIS A 60 12.30 -3.22 2.78
C HIS A 60 11.82 -2.41 1.58
N LEU A 61 11.96 -1.08 1.63
CA LEU A 61 11.65 -0.18 0.52
C LEU A 61 12.44 -0.54 -0.75
N THR A 62 13.75 -0.75 -0.63
CA THR A 62 14.59 -1.15 -1.78
C THR A 62 14.18 -2.51 -2.33
N GLN A 63 13.82 -3.48 -1.48
CA GLN A 63 13.36 -4.79 -1.92
C GLN A 63 12.00 -4.70 -2.63
N VAL A 64 11.08 -3.88 -2.10
CA VAL A 64 9.79 -3.60 -2.73
C VAL A 64 9.98 -2.87 -4.06
N MET A 65 10.88 -1.89 -4.14
CA MET A 65 11.25 -1.23 -5.40
C MET A 65 11.78 -2.23 -6.43
N PHE A 66 12.68 -3.11 -6.01
CA PHE A 66 13.26 -4.11 -6.90
C PHE A 66 12.21 -5.09 -7.42
N GLN A 67 11.30 -5.54 -6.54
CA GLN A 67 10.15 -6.37 -6.93
C GLN A 67 9.19 -5.63 -7.87
N ARG A 68 8.96 -4.32 -7.65
CA ARG A 68 8.16 -3.45 -8.53
C ARG A 68 8.78 -3.30 -9.93
N ASN A 69 10.11 -3.34 -10.03
CA ASN A 69 10.85 -3.15 -11.28
C ASN A 69 11.10 -4.45 -12.06
N ASN A 70 10.48 -5.58 -11.70
CA ASN A 70 10.49 -6.78 -12.54
C ASN A 70 9.18 -6.86 -13.35
N PRO A 71 9.12 -6.24 -14.55
CA PRO A 71 7.86 -6.02 -15.28
C PRO A 71 7.18 -7.32 -15.74
N GLY A 72 7.94 -8.42 -15.84
CA GLY A 72 7.43 -9.69 -16.39
C GLY A 72 6.42 -10.40 -15.48
N ASP A 73 6.40 -10.12 -14.18
CA ASP A 73 5.68 -10.97 -13.21
C ASP A 73 4.57 -10.24 -12.42
N VAL A 74 4.32 -8.96 -12.69
CA VAL A 74 3.34 -8.18 -11.93
C VAL A 74 1.92 -8.74 -12.09
N GLY A 75 1.56 -9.23 -13.28
CA GLY A 75 0.26 -9.88 -13.50
C GLY A 75 0.07 -11.16 -12.68
N VAL A 76 1.11 -11.99 -12.59
CA VAL A 76 1.10 -13.20 -11.75
C VAL A 76 1.06 -12.82 -10.27
N ALA A 77 1.81 -11.80 -9.86
CA ALA A 77 1.78 -11.28 -8.50
C ALA A 77 0.37 -10.79 -8.12
N ILE A 78 -0.33 -10.07 -9.00
CA ILE A 78 -1.72 -9.65 -8.79
C ILE A 78 -2.61 -10.88 -8.55
N VAL A 79 -2.58 -11.87 -9.45
CA VAL A 79 -3.39 -13.09 -9.33
C VAL A 79 -3.08 -13.83 -8.03
N ARG A 80 -1.80 -14.03 -7.70
CA ARG A 80 -1.37 -14.75 -6.50
C ARG A 80 -1.73 -14.02 -5.20
N MET A 81 -1.55 -12.69 -5.16
CA MET A 81 -1.82 -11.89 -3.97
C MET A 81 -3.31 -11.74 -3.69
N THR A 82 -4.13 -11.65 -4.73
CA THR A 82 -5.55 -11.28 -4.61
C THR A 82 -6.50 -12.45 -4.76
N GLY A 83 -6.03 -13.56 -5.34
CA GLY A 83 -6.86 -14.75 -5.62
C GLY A 83 -7.81 -14.58 -6.81
N ILE A 84 -7.76 -13.46 -7.54
CA ILE A 84 -8.58 -13.27 -8.74
C ILE A 84 -8.08 -14.12 -9.91
N THR A 85 -8.99 -14.49 -10.80
CA THR A 85 -8.62 -15.21 -12.03
C THR A 85 -7.95 -14.29 -13.05
N TYR A 86 -7.15 -14.85 -13.97
CA TYR A 86 -6.60 -14.10 -15.10
C TYR A 86 -7.69 -13.44 -15.96
N ARG A 87 -8.88 -14.04 -16.07
CA ARG A 87 -10.02 -13.45 -16.79
C ARG A 87 -10.55 -12.20 -16.09
N GLN A 88 -10.63 -12.20 -14.77
CA GLN A 88 -11.01 -11.02 -13.99
C GLN A 88 -9.94 -9.93 -14.10
N LEU A 89 -8.66 -10.29 -13.99
CA LEU A 89 -7.55 -9.37 -14.17
C LEU A 89 -7.59 -8.70 -15.56
N ASP A 90 -7.78 -9.49 -16.61
CA ASP A 90 -7.89 -9.00 -17.98
C ASP A 90 -9.13 -8.11 -18.18
N HIS A 91 -10.26 -8.47 -17.56
CA HIS A 91 -11.47 -7.65 -17.56
C HIS A 91 -11.22 -6.29 -16.88
N TRP A 92 -10.60 -6.27 -15.71
CA TRP A 92 -10.26 -5.04 -14.97
C TRP A 92 -9.28 -4.16 -15.75
N ALA A 93 -8.28 -4.77 -16.40
CA ALA A 93 -7.38 -4.06 -17.30
C ALA A 93 -8.10 -3.42 -18.48
N ARG A 94 -9.00 -4.15 -19.16
CA ARG A 94 -9.77 -3.63 -20.31
C ARG A 94 -10.75 -2.53 -19.92
N LYS A 95 -11.30 -2.59 -18.70
CA LYS A 95 -12.15 -1.53 -18.15
C LYS A 95 -11.38 -0.32 -17.63
N GLY A 96 -10.04 -0.36 -17.65
CA GLY A 96 -9.21 0.71 -17.11
C GLY A 96 -9.30 0.84 -15.59
N TYR A 97 -9.70 -0.23 -14.88
CA TYR A 97 -9.77 -0.27 -13.43
C TYR A 97 -8.39 -0.37 -12.78
N LEU A 98 -7.46 -1.03 -13.47
CA LEU A 98 -6.06 -1.12 -13.08
C LEU A 98 -5.18 -0.34 -14.08
N PRO A 99 -4.17 0.40 -13.61
CA PRO A 99 -3.22 1.08 -14.48
C PRO A 99 -2.37 0.07 -15.26
N ASN A 100 -2.59 0.02 -16.57
CA ASN A 100 -1.75 -0.69 -17.53
C ASN A 100 -1.25 0.27 -18.60
N HIS A 101 -0.04 0.02 -19.11
CA HIS A 101 0.61 0.88 -20.10
C HIS A 101 0.64 0.27 -21.51
N SER A 102 0.06 -0.90 -21.68
CA SER A 102 0.13 -1.67 -22.94
C SER A 102 -1.27 -2.08 -23.39
N GLN A 103 -1.62 -1.69 -24.61
CA GLN A 103 -2.81 -2.16 -25.31
C GLN A 103 -2.43 -3.26 -26.32
N GLY A 104 -3.37 -4.18 -26.59
CA GLY A 104 -3.21 -5.23 -27.59
C GLY A 104 -3.19 -6.65 -27.04
N SER A 105 -3.31 -7.62 -27.95
CA SER A 105 -3.15 -9.05 -27.71
C SER A 105 -1.76 -9.52 -28.18
N GLY A 106 -1.13 -10.43 -27.44
CA GLY A 106 0.13 -11.07 -27.85
C GLY A 106 1.41 -10.42 -27.30
N THR A 107 1.31 -9.30 -26.60
CA THR A 107 2.44 -8.70 -25.85
C THR A 107 2.21 -8.82 -24.34
N SER A 108 3.28 -9.06 -23.59
CA SER A 108 3.23 -9.03 -22.12
C SER A 108 2.74 -7.66 -21.65
N ARG A 109 1.72 -7.66 -20.78
CA ARG A 109 1.17 -6.41 -20.26
C ARG A 109 2.18 -5.72 -19.34
N HIS A 110 2.36 -4.42 -19.52
CA HIS A 110 3.10 -3.59 -18.58
C HIS A 110 2.15 -3.03 -17.53
N TRP A 111 2.40 -3.38 -16.27
CA TRP A 111 1.62 -2.94 -15.12
C TRP A 111 2.36 -1.86 -14.36
N SER A 112 1.61 -0.89 -13.81
CA SER A 112 2.19 0.01 -12.82
C SER A 112 2.61 -0.77 -11.57
N ALA A 113 3.64 -0.28 -10.90
CA ALA A 113 4.10 -0.76 -9.60
C ALA A 113 3.00 -0.80 -8.52
N ASP A 114 1.97 0.05 -8.67
CA ASP A 114 0.86 0.18 -7.72
C ASP A 114 -0.33 -0.75 -8.05
N ALA A 115 -0.36 -1.35 -9.25
CA ALA A 115 -1.47 -2.20 -9.70
C ALA A 115 -1.78 -3.38 -8.75
N PRO A 116 -0.80 -4.09 -8.14
CA PRO A 116 -1.08 -5.12 -7.14
C PRO A 116 -1.83 -4.63 -5.91
N PHE A 117 -1.50 -3.43 -5.44
CA PHE A 117 -2.12 -2.85 -4.24
C PHE A 117 -3.54 -2.37 -4.55
N ILE A 118 -3.73 -1.73 -5.71
CA ILE A 118 -5.06 -1.33 -6.20
C ILE A 118 -5.95 -2.57 -6.36
N ALA A 119 -5.45 -3.64 -6.99
CA ALA A 119 -6.21 -4.87 -7.18
C ALA A 119 -6.59 -5.54 -5.85
N ALA A 120 -5.67 -5.59 -4.87
CA ALA A 120 -5.95 -6.14 -3.55
C ALA A 120 -7.05 -5.37 -2.83
N GLU A 121 -6.99 -4.03 -2.90
CA GLU A 121 -7.99 -3.17 -2.27
C GLU A 121 -9.35 -3.26 -2.98
N MET A 122 -9.34 -3.37 -4.31
CA MET A 122 -10.55 -3.65 -5.09
C MET A 122 -11.23 -4.95 -4.63
N VAL A 123 -10.48 -6.05 -4.50
CA VAL A 123 -11.06 -7.33 -4.01
C VAL A 123 -11.70 -7.16 -2.63
N ARG A 124 -11.03 -6.43 -1.73
CA ARG A 124 -11.55 -6.18 -0.38
C ARG A 124 -12.86 -5.40 -0.41
N LEU A 125 -12.93 -4.34 -1.22
CA LEU A 125 -14.14 -3.51 -1.38
C LEU A 125 -15.28 -4.28 -2.06
N ILE A 126 -14.97 -5.06 -3.09
CA ILE A 126 -15.97 -5.92 -3.75
C ILE A 126 -16.51 -6.97 -2.77
N GLY A 127 -15.65 -7.54 -1.92
CA GLY A 127 -16.04 -8.52 -0.90
C GLY A 127 -17.03 -7.99 0.14
N ILE A 128 -17.15 -6.66 0.29
CA ILE A 128 -18.14 -6.01 1.17
C ILE A 128 -19.31 -5.38 0.39
N GLY A 129 -19.43 -5.67 -0.92
CA GLY A 129 -20.58 -5.30 -1.74
C GLY A 129 -20.41 -4.11 -2.67
N PHE A 130 -19.21 -3.53 -2.80
CA PHE A 130 -18.99 -2.47 -3.79
C PHE A 130 -19.00 -3.04 -5.22
N THR A 131 -19.50 -2.26 -6.17
CA THR A 131 -19.34 -2.57 -7.58
C THR A 131 -17.86 -2.46 -7.98
N PRO A 132 -17.38 -3.22 -8.98
CA PRO A 132 -15.98 -3.15 -9.41
C PRO A 132 -15.51 -1.75 -9.81
N GLU A 133 -16.39 -0.94 -10.40
CA GLU A 133 -16.07 0.44 -10.80
C GLU A 133 -15.85 1.35 -9.59
N ALA A 134 -16.79 1.34 -8.62
CA ALA A 134 -16.65 2.13 -7.40
C ALA A 134 -15.42 1.68 -6.59
N ALA A 135 -15.22 0.37 -6.49
CA ALA A 135 -14.04 -0.22 -5.85
C ALA A 135 -12.74 0.26 -6.50
N ALA A 136 -12.66 0.32 -7.83
CA ALA A 136 -11.48 0.79 -8.55
C ALA A 136 -11.17 2.27 -8.32
N GLN A 137 -12.20 3.11 -8.23
CA GLN A 137 -12.03 4.55 -7.95
C GLN A 137 -11.50 4.79 -6.54
N ILE A 138 -12.08 4.12 -5.54
CA ILE A 138 -11.65 4.22 -4.15
C ILE A 138 -10.24 3.65 -3.99
N ALA A 139 -9.99 2.44 -4.51
CA ALA A 139 -8.70 1.76 -4.39
C ALA A 139 -7.55 2.60 -4.98
N ARG A 140 -7.79 3.27 -6.12
CA ARG A 140 -6.81 4.19 -6.69
C ARG A 140 -6.50 5.35 -5.75
N ARG A 141 -7.51 6.06 -5.26
CA ARG A 141 -7.30 7.17 -4.30
C ARG A 141 -6.55 6.70 -3.05
N VAL A 142 -6.88 5.53 -2.52
CA VAL A 142 -6.24 4.99 -1.32
C VAL A 142 -4.76 4.70 -1.53
N VAL A 143 -4.40 4.20 -2.71
CA VAL A 143 -3.03 3.79 -3.03
C VAL A 143 -2.18 4.95 -3.56
N GLU A 144 -2.75 5.76 -4.45
CA GLU A 144 -2.08 6.86 -5.15
C GLU A 144 -2.10 8.16 -4.33
N GLU A 145 -3.13 8.40 -3.52
CA GLU A 145 -3.35 9.61 -2.74
C GLU A 145 -3.72 9.28 -1.28
N PRO A 146 -2.84 8.62 -0.51
CA PRO A 146 -3.17 8.15 0.82
C PRO A 146 -3.50 9.31 1.77
N SER A 147 -4.70 9.27 2.34
CA SER A 147 -5.13 10.21 3.38
C SER A 147 -4.44 9.90 4.72
N LEU A 148 -4.04 10.93 5.47
CA LEU A 148 -3.52 10.74 6.84
C LEU A 148 -4.57 10.19 7.80
N GLU A 149 -5.84 10.44 7.51
CA GLU A 149 -6.98 10.04 8.35
C GLU A 149 -7.66 8.76 7.84
N ASP A 150 -7.16 8.20 6.73
CA ASP A 150 -7.76 7.06 6.03
C ASP A 150 -9.24 7.28 5.68
N ARG A 151 -9.64 8.54 5.46
CA ARG A 151 -10.99 8.97 5.08
C ARG A 151 -11.04 9.43 3.63
N TYR A 152 -12.03 8.93 2.89
CA TYR A 152 -12.20 9.17 1.46
C TYR A 152 -13.67 9.45 1.11
N HIS A 153 -13.95 10.55 0.42
CA HIS A 153 -15.29 10.87 -0.06
C HIS A 153 -15.58 10.18 -1.41
N VAL A 154 -16.73 9.53 -1.54
CA VAL A 154 -17.10 8.70 -2.70
C VAL A 154 -18.21 9.30 -3.57
N GLY A 155 -18.48 10.59 -3.41
CA GLY A 155 -19.64 11.25 -4.02
C GLY A 155 -20.92 11.06 -3.18
N ASN A 156 -21.98 11.79 -3.52
CA ASN A 156 -23.29 11.73 -2.85
C ASN A 156 -23.23 11.88 -1.31
N GLY A 157 -22.24 12.59 -0.78
CA GLY A 157 -22.04 12.75 0.67
C GLY A 157 -21.56 11.49 1.40
N VAL A 158 -21.20 10.42 0.69
CA VAL A 158 -20.69 9.18 1.30
C VAL A 158 -19.21 9.35 1.64
N GLU A 159 -18.85 9.05 2.88
CA GLU A 159 -17.48 8.98 3.39
C GLU A 159 -17.13 7.53 3.72
N ILE A 160 -15.98 7.07 3.22
CA ILE A 160 -15.41 5.77 3.58
C ILE A 160 -14.23 6.02 4.49
N GLN A 161 -14.29 5.43 5.69
CA GLN A 161 -13.14 5.34 6.58
C GLN A 161 -12.54 3.94 6.52
N LEU A 162 -11.29 3.85 6.07
CA LEU A 162 -10.55 2.60 6.06
C LEU A 162 -9.91 2.37 7.42
N THR A 163 -10.55 1.53 8.23
CA THR A 163 -9.96 1.10 9.50
C THR A 163 -9.12 -0.15 9.27
N ASN A 164 -7.88 -0.13 9.75
CA ASN A 164 -7.00 -1.30 9.69
C ASN A 164 -7.64 -2.44 10.50
N TRP A 165 -8.12 -3.47 9.80
CA TRP A 165 -8.95 -4.54 10.36
C TRP A 165 -8.24 -5.31 11.48
N ASP A 166 -6.91 -5.44 11.41
CA ASP A 166 -6.10 -6.05 12.47
C ASP A 166 -6.16 -5.27 13.78
N ALA A 167 -6.15 -3.94 13.71
CA ALA A 167 -6.27 -3.09 14.89
C ALA A 167 -7.69 -3.16 15.48
N ALA A 168 -8.71 -3.16 14.62
CA ALA A 168 -10.11 -3.30 15.04
C ALA A 168 -10.41 -4.67 15.66
N ARG A 169 -9.86 -5.76 15.10
CA ARG A 169 -10.00 -7.11 15.64
C ARG A 169 -9.26 -7.29 16.96
N ALA A 170 -8.06 -6.72 17.09
CA ALA A 170 -7.32 -6.72 18.36
C ALA A 170 -8.06 -5.93 19.46
N ALA A 171 -8.70 -4.81 19.10
CA ALA A 171 -9.52 -4.02 20.03
C ALA A 171 -10.75 -4.81 20.52
N ARG A 172 -11.48 -5.50 19.63
CA ARG A 172 -12.65 -6.32 19.99
C ARG A 172 -12.31 -7.49 20.91
N LYS A 173 -11.13 -8.11 20.78
CA LYS A 173 -10.68 -9.17 21.70
C LYS A 173 -10.40 -8.66 23.12
N LYS A 174 -10.02 -7.38 23.29
CA LYS A 174 -9.73 -6.79 24.60
C LYS A 174 -10.98 -6.40 25.40
N THR A 175 -12.09 -6.12 24.73
CA THR A 175 -13.36 -5.78 25.39
C THR A 175 -14.23 -6.98 25.74
N ALA A 176 -13.86 -8.18 25.26
CA ALA A 176 -14.57 -9.43 25.53
C ALA A 176 -13.97 -10.27 26.67
N ALA A 177 -12.94 -9.75 27.35
CA ALA A 177 -12.27 -10.36 28.50
C ALA A 177 -12.37 -9.41 29.70
#